data_AF-A0A7C5CHB2-F1
#
_entry.id   AF-A0A7C5CHB2-F1
#
_cell.length_a   1.000
_cell.length_b   1.000
_cell.length_c   1.000
_cell.angle_alpha   90.00
_cell.angle_beta   90.00
_cell.angle_gamma   90.00
#
_symmetry.space_group_name_H-M   'P 1'
#
loop_
_entity.id
_entity.type
_entity.pdbx_description
1 polymer ?
#
loop_
_entity_poly.entity_id
_entity_poly.type
_entity_poly.pdbx_seq_one_letter_code
_entity_poly.pdbx_strand_id
1 'polypeptide(L)' 'MLIVVSHQKGGVGKSTIAWNLATILQESFNVELVDLDIQKTLTYANEIRKQQPKL' A
#
# COMPACT_ATOMS: atom_id res chain seq x y z
N MET A 1 -5.78 1.69 15.09
CA MET A 1 -4.31 1.89 15.11
C MET A 1 -3.93 2.58 13.81
N LEU A 2 -3.08 3.62 13.85
CA LEU A 2 -2.60 4.31 12.65
C LEU A 2 -1.12 3.96 12.44
N ILE A 3 -0.79 3.53 11.22
CA ILE A 3 0.59 3.25 10.81
C ILE A 3 0.91 4.19 9.64
N VAL A 4 1.96 4.98 9.79
CA VAL A 4 2.40 5.94 8.76
C VAL A 4 3.76 5.49 8.23
N VAL A 5 3.85 5.24 6.92
CA VAL A 5 5.10 4.89 6.24
C VAL A 5 5.67 6.13 5.55
N SER A 6 6.63 6.81 6.20
CA SER A 6 7.18 8.09 5.72
C SER A 6 8.70 8.08 5.63
N HIS A 7 9.22 8.71 4.57
CA HIS A 7 10.65 8.95 4.37
C HIS A 7 10.85 10.02 3.29
N GLN A 8 11.77 10.97 3.52
CA GLN A 8 11.99 12.13 2.64
C GLN A 8 12.56 11.74 1.27
N LYS A 9 13.48 10.76 1.24
CA LYS A 9 14.04 10.24 -0.01
C LYS A 9 13.00 9.43 -0.81
N GLY A 10 12.90 9.72 -2.11
CA GLY A 10 12.13 8.93 -3.08
C GLY A 10 12.81 7.59 -3.39
N GLY A 11 12.03 6.57 -3.79
CA GLY A 11 12.59 5.28 -4.21
C GLY A 11 13.12 4.36 -3.10
N VAL A 12 12.88 4.68 -1.81
CA VAL A 12 13.30 3.83 -0.67
C VAL A 12 12.32 2.68 -0.34
N GLY A 13 11.28 2.49 -1.15
CA GLY A 13 10.32 1.39 -0.97
C GLY A 13 9.13 1.69 -0.03
N LYS A 14 8.81 2.97 0.26
CA LYS A 14 7.65 3.35 1.10
C LYS A 14 6.34 2.68 0.66
N SER A 15 5.96 2.87 -0.61
CA SER A 15 4.75 2.29 -1.18
C SER A 15 4.82 0.76 -1.17
N THR A 16 5.98 0.18 -1.46
CA THR A 16 6.18 -1.28 -1.43
C THR A 16 5.90 -1.86 -0.05
N ILE A 17 6.46 -1.26 1.00
CA ILE A 17 6.26 -1.71 2.38
C ILE A 17 4.82 -1.48 2.82
N ALA A 18 4.26 -0.29 2.57
CA ALA A 18 2.89 0.03 2.96
C ALA A 18 1.87 -0.93 2.33
N TRP A 19 2.03 -1.25 1.05
CA TRP A 19 1.14 -2.15 0.33
C TRP A 19 1.22 -3.59 0.87
N ASN A 20 2.43 -4.14 1.00
CA ASN A 20 2.60 -5.53 1.50
C ASN A 20 2.15 -5.67 2.96
N LEU A 21 2.42 -4.65 3.80
CA LEU A 21 1.97 -4.65 5.18
C LEU A 21 0.44 -4.62 5.28
N ALA A 22 -0.23 -3.79 4.48
CA ALA A 22 -1.68 -3.79 4.43
C ALA A 22 -2.22 -5.14 3.93
N THR A 23 -1.60 -5.71 2.90
CA THR A 23 -2.00 -6.99 2.30
C THR A 23 -1.93 -8.16 3.29
N ILE A 24 -0.88 -8.24 4.12
CA ILE A 24 -0.79 -9.32 5.13
C ILE A 24 -1.71 -9.06 6.33
N LEU A 25 -1.84 -7.80 6.77
CA LEU A 25 -2.67 -7.47 7.93
C LEU A 25 -4.16 -7.69 7.65
N GLN A 26 -4.61 -7.54 6.40
CA GLN A 26 -6.01 -7.75 6.05
C GLN A 26 -6.49 -9.19 6.25
N GLU A 27 -5.57 -10.16 6.35
CA GLU A 27 -5.91 -11.57 6.62
C GLU A 27 -6.49 -11.76 8.04
N SER A 28 -6.16 -10.87 8.97
CA SER A 28 -6.58 -10.96 10.38
C SER A 28 -7.35 -9.73 10.87
N PHE A 29 -7.32 -8.62 10.14
CA PHE A 29 -7.91 -7.35 10.57
C PHE A 29 -8.62 -6.65 9.42
N ASN A 30 -9.58 -5.77 9.73
CA ASN A 30 -10.10 -4.83 8.74
C ASN A 30 -9.06 -3.71 8.52
N VAL A 31 -8.48 -3.65 7.32
CA VAL A 31 -7.38 -2.74 6.98
C VAL A 31 -7.79 -1.82 5.84
N GLU A 32 -7.53 -0.52 6.02
CA GLU A 32 -7.69 0.48 4.98
C GLU A 32 -6.34 1.13 4.68
N LEU A 33 -6.02 1.28 3.39
CA LEU A 33 -4.78 1.90 2.90
C LEU A 33 -5.10 3.26 2.28
N VAL A 34 -4.52 4.33 2.83
CA VAL A 34 -4.70 5.71 2.36
C VAL A 34 -3.45 6.18 1.63
N ASP A 35 -3.59 6.50 0.35
CA ASP A 35 -2.50 7.01 -0.49
C ASP A 35 -2.51 8.54 -0.52
N LEU A 36 -1.54 9.15 0.16
CA LEU A 36 -1.35 10.60 0.21
C LEU A 36 -0.28 11.09 -0.78
N ASP A 37 0.34 10.19 -1.55
CA ASP A 37 1.36 10.56 -2.53
C ASP A 37 0.69 11.01 -3.84
N ILE A 38 1.15 12.15 -4.39
CA ILE A 38 0.66 12.69 -5.67
C ILE A 38 0.87 11.70 -6.82
N GLN A 39 1.91 10.86 -6.74
CA GLN A 39 2.19 9.83 -7.74
C GLN A 39 1.16 8.69 -7.75
N LYS A 40 0.36 8.55 -6.68
CA LYS A 40 -0.71 7.55 -6.56
C LYS A 40 -0.26 6.10 -6.77
N THR A 41 0.99 5.79 -6.45
CA THR A 41 1.60 4.47 -6.69
C THR A 41 0.81 3.34 -6.03
N LEU A 42 0.31 3.55 -4.79
CA LEU A 42 -0.46 2.53 -4.07
C LEU A 42 -1.83 2.34 -4.71
N THR A 43 -2.46 3.44 -5.13
CA THR A 43 -3.74 3.42 -5.84
C THR A 43 -3.64 2.55 -7.10
N TYR A 44 -2.66 2.81 -7.96
CA TYR A 44 -2.48 2.03 -9.19
C TYR A 44 -2.10 0.58 -8.92
N ALA A 45 -1.20 0.31 -7.95
CA ALA A 45 -0.83 -1.04 -7.58
C ALA A 45 -2.05 -1.87 -7.11
N ASN A 46 -2.95 -1.24 -6.35
CA ASN A 46 -4.16 -1.89 -5.89
C ASN A 46 -5.15 -2.16 -7.04
N GLU A 47 -5.31 -1.23 -7.98
CA GLU A 47 -6.14 -1.44 -9.17
C GLU A 47 -5.62 -2.58 -10.06
N ILE A 48 -4.30 -2.69 -10.25
CA ILE A 48 -3.69 -3.81 -10.98
C ILE A 48 -4.01 -5.14 -10.30
N ARG A 49 -3.90 -5.22 -8.97
CA ARG A 49 -4.26 -6.42 -8.19
C ARG A 49 -5.72 -6.82 -8.40
N LYS A 50 -6.65 -5.85 -8.37
CA LYS A 50 -8.08 -6.12 -8.61
C LYS A 50 -8.33 -6.70 -10.00
N GLN A 51 -7.57 -6.27 -11.00
CA GLN A 51 -7.66 -6.79 -12.37
C GLN A 51 -7.03 -8.20 -12.51
N GLN A 52 -6.12 -8.57 -11.61
CA GLN A 52 -5.42 -9.85 -11.61
C GLN A 52 -5.50 -10.55 -10.24
N PRO A 53 -6.67 -11.10 -9.86
CA PRO A 53 -6.91 -11.66 -8.52
C PRO A 53 -6.10 -12.91 -8.17
N LYS A 54 -5.26 -13.40 -9.09
CA LYS A 54 -4.29 -14.48 -8.83
C LYS A 54 -2.98 -13.98 -8.18
N LEU A 55 -2.79 -12.66 -8.05
CA LEU A 55 -1.74 -11.99 -7.28
C LEU A 55 -2.34 -11.46 -5.97
#